data_AF-A3WRD3-F1
#
_entry.id   AF-A3WRD3-F1
#
_cell.length_a   1.000
_cell.length_b   1.000
_cell.length_c   1.000
_cell.angle_alpha   90.00
_cell.angle_beta   90.00
_cell.angle_gamma   90.00
#
_symmetry.space_group_name_H-M   'P 1'
#
loop_
_entity.id
_entity.type
_entity.pdbx_description
1 polymer ?
#
loop_
_entity_poly.entity_id
_entity_poly.type
_entity_poly.pdbx_seq_one_letter_code
_entity_poly.pdbx_strand_id
1 'polypeptide(L)' 'MVRFVVVLSFLPLLAAAASAQTAAEKRNSGCSRDAAKYCRAQMNHGDMAVLTCLKAHRAKLSRKCARTLAAHGH' A
#
# COMPACT_ATOMS: atom_id res chain seq x y z
N MET A 1 25.94 25.68 44.63
CA MET A 1 25.38 24.32 44.78
C MET A 1 24.02 24.25 44.07
N VAL A 2 23.94 24.44 42.75
CA VAL A 2 23.78 23.36 41.74
C VAL A 2 22.55 22.44 41.94
N ARG A 3 21.68 22.68 42.93
CA ARG A 3 20.51 21.83 43.24
C ARG A 3 19.18 22.41 42.77
N PHE A 4 19.08 23.72 42.56
CA PHE A 4 17.83 24.37 42.12
C PHE A 4 17.65 24.45 40.60
N VAL A 5 18.69 24.15 39.81
CA VAL A 5 18.63 24.18 38.33
C VAL A 5 18.14 22.84 37.74
N VAL A 6 18.04 21.78 38.56
CA VAL A 6 17.65 20.43 38.08
C VAL A 6 16.12 20.24 38.01
N VAL A 7 15.33 21.09 38.69
CA VAL A 7 13.86 21.00 38.74
C VAL A 7 13.20 21.92 37.70
N LEU A 8 13.82 22.10 36.53
CA LEU A 8 13.22 22.79 35.38
C LEU A 8 13.44 22.04 34.05
N SER A 9 13.97 20.81 34.12
CA SER A 9 14.15 19.91 32.96
C SER A 9 13.08 18.80 32.86
N PHE A 10 12.09 18.78 33.74
CA PHE A 10 10.95 17.84 33.66
C PHE A 10 9.68 18.58 33.21
N LEU A 11 9.71 19.06 31.97
CA LEU A 11 8.49 19.42 31.25
C LEU A 11 8.11 18.21 30.39
N PRO A 12 7.14 17.36 30.80
CA PRO A 12 6.71 16.27 29.96
C PRO A 12 6.02 16.89 28.75
N LEU A 13 6.65 16.73 27.58
CA LEU A 13 6.12 17.16 26.30
C LEU A 13 4.93 16.24 25.95
N LEU A 14 3.73 16.69 26.33
CA LEU A 14 2.47 16.08 25.95
C LEU A 14 2.16 16.42 24.49
N ALA A 15 1.66 15.42 23.76
CA ALA A 15 1.04 15.47 22.43
C ALA A 15 1.98 15.43 21.20
N ALA A 16 2.16 14.22 20.66
CA ALA A 16 2.19 14.02 19.22
C ALA A 16 1.16 12.96 18.84
N ALA A 17 0.28 13.36 17.92
CA ALA A 17 -0.97 12.76 17.51
C ALA A 17 -0.91 11.26 17.16
N ALA A 18 -2.07 10.63 17.33
CA ALA A 18 -2.42 9.34 16.76
C ALA A 18 -2.11 9.27 15.25
N SER A 19 -1.04 8.56 14.89
CA SER A 19 -0.81 8.10 13.51
C SER A 19 -1.63 6.83 13.26
N ALA A 20 -2.95 6.97 13.34
CA ALA A 20 -3.91 5.93 12.99
C ALA A 20 -4.04 5.80 11.46
N GLN A 21 -3.02 5.33 10.72
CA GLN A 21 -3.17 5.00 9.30
C GLN A 21 -2.24 3.85 8.89
N THR A 22 -2.65 2.61 9.18
CA THR A 22 -2.69 1.50 8.22
C THR A 22 -1.62 1.47 7.11
N ALA A 23 -0.34 1.56 7.46
CA ALA A 23 0.77 1.36 6.51
C ALA A 23 0.84 -0.08 5.94
N ALA A 24 0.05 -1.01 6.48
CA ALA A 24 0.02 -2.41 6.08
C ALA A 24 -0.88 -2.72 4.85
N GLU A 25 -1.72 -1.79 4.37
CA GLU A 25 -2.62 -2.07 3.22
C GLU A 25 -1.99 -1.76 1.84
N LYS A 26 -0.73 -1.33 1.77
CA LYS A 26 -0.12 -0.86 0.52
C LYS A 26 0.68 -1.90 -0.28
N ARG A 27 0.59 -3.20 0.04
CA ARG A 27 1.33 -4.24 -0.72
C ARG A 27 0.47 -5.30 -1.39
N ASN A 28 -0.84 -5.31 -1.17
CA ASN A 28 -1.71 -6.20 -1.92
C ASN A 28 -2.22 -5.46 -3.16
N SER A 29 -1.43 -5.51 -4.23
CA SER A 29 -1.88 -5.12 -5.57
C SER A 29 -3.24 -5.75 -5.78
N GLY A 30 -4.31 -4.94 -5.77
CA GLY A 30 -5.71 -5.40 -5.70
C GLY A 30 -6.17 -6.25 -6.89
N CYS A 31 -5.23 -6.61 -7.76
CA CYS A 31 -5.34 -7.41 -8.97
C CYS A 31 -5.00 -8.89 -8.78
N SER A 32 -4.45 -9.37 -7.65
CA SER A 32 -4.05 -10.78 -7.53
C SER A 32 -5.23 -11.76 -7.75
N ARG A 33 -6.43 -11.44 -7.22
CA ARG A 33 -7.65 -12.21 -7.49
C ARG A 33 -8.08 -12.17 -8.95
N ASP A 34 -8.03 -11.00 -9.58
CA ASP A 34 -8.43 -10.86 -10.98
C ASP A 34 -7.40 -11.51 -11.93
N ALA A 35 -6.11 -11.43 -11.59
CA ALA A 35 -5.04 -12.08 -12.33
C ALA A 35 -5.17 -13.61 -12.25
N ALA A 36 -5.50 -14.17 -11.08
CA ALA A 36 -5.75 -15.60 -10.95
C ALA A 36 -7.00 -16.06 -11.73
N LYS A 37 -8.01 -15.19 -11.90
CA LYS A 37 -9.26 -15.50 -12.59
C LYS A 37 -9.17 -15.34 -14.11
N TYR A 38 -8.56 -14.25 -14.58
CA TYR A 38 -8.54 -13.88 -15.99
C TYR A 38 -7.18 -14.10 -16.66
N CYS A 39 -6.09 -14.03 -15.90
CA CYS A 39 -4.71 -14.05 -16.40
C CYS A 39 -3.90 -15.23 -15.86
N ARG A 40 -4.56 -16.34 -15.49
CA ARG A 40 -3.91 -17.49 -14.85
C ARG A 40 -2.78 -18.08 -15.68
N ALA A 41 -2.96 -18.17 -17.01
CA ALA A 41 -1.91 -18.60 -17.94
C ALA A 41 -0.68 -17.67 -17.89
N GLN A 42 -0.94 -16.37 -17.72
CA GLN A 42 0.06 -15.33 -17.75
C GLN A 42 0.89 -15.24 -16.46
N MET A 43 0.37 -15.78 -15.35
CA MET A 43 1.11 -15.89 -14.08
C MET A 43 2.36 -16.76 -14.20
N ASN A 44 2.36 -17.75 -15.10
CA ASN A 44 3.53 -18.59 -15.35
C ASN A 44 4.62 -17.89 -16.19
N HIS A 45 4.26 -16.78 -16.85
CA HIS A 45 5.17 -15.99 -17.68
C HIS A 45 5.76 -14.78 -16.93
N GLY A 46 5.41 -14.60 -15.65
CA GLY A 46 5.92 -13.54 -14.78
C GLY A 46 5.09 -12.26 -14.77
N ASP A 47 5.51 -11.30 -13.92
CA ASP A 47 4.72 -10.10 -13.60
C ASP A 47 4.43 -9.19 -14.80
N MET A 48 5.39 -9.05 -15.73
CA MET A 48 5.21 -8.22 -16.94
C MET A 48 4.15 -8.78 -17.87
N ALA A 49 4.10 -10.10 -17.99
CA ALA A 49 3.10 -10.79 -18.77
C ALA A 49 1.73 -10.59 -18.09
N VAL A 50 1.65 -10.80 -16.76
CA VAL A 50 0.41 -10.57 -15.98
C VAL A 50 -0.07 -9.13 -16.12
N LEU A 51 0.81 -8.14 -16.01
CA LEU A 51 0.51 -6.72 -16.22
C LEU A 51 -0.08 -6.47 -17.60
N THR A 52 0.49 -7.07 -18.64
CA THR A 52 0.00 -6.95 -20.02
C THR A 52 -1.40 -7.56 -20.17
N CYS A 53 -1.62 -8.76 -19.60
CA CYS A 53 -2.95 -9.38 -19.60
C CYS A 53 -3.97 -8.54 -18.82
N LEU A 54 -3.61 -8.03 -17.65
CA LEU A 54 -4.45 -7.12 -16.88
C LEU A 54 -4.77 -5.85 -17.68
N LYS A 55 -3.77 -5.23 -18.34
CA LYS A 55 -3.97 -4.07 -19.23
C LYS A 55 -4.99 -4.36 -20.34
N ALA A 56 -4.90 -5.53 -20.99
CA ALA A 56 -5.84 -5.97 -22.03
C ALA A 56 -7.25 -6.27 -21.50
N HIS A 57 -7.35 -6.77 -20.26
CA HIS A 57 -8.63 -7.16 -19.64
C HIS A 57 -9.21 -6.11 -18.69
N ARG A 58 -8.71 -4.86 -18.71
CA ARG A 58 -9.10 -3.78 -17.77
C ARG A 58 -10.60 -3.61 -17.57
N ALA A 59 -11.40 -3.75 -18.63
CA ALA A 59 -12.85 -3.63 -18.57
C ALA A 59 -13.54 -4.76 -17.78
N LYS A 60 -12.89 -5.91 -17.61
CA LYS A 60 -13.39 -7.09 -16.90
C LYS A 60 -12.85 -7.23 -15.47
N LEU A 61 -11.86 -6.42 -15.09
CA LEU A 61 -11.25 -6.45 -13.76
C LEU A 61 -12.18 -5.84 -12.72
N SER A 62 -11.99 -6.20 -11.46
CA SER A 62 -12.69 -5.56 -10.35
C SER A 62 -12.33 -4.08 -10.25
N ARG A 63 -13.26 -3.26 -9.76
CA ARG A 63 -13.06 -1.82 -9.52
C ARG A 63 -11.81 -1.52 -8.69
N LYS A 64 -11.45 -2.41 -7.75
CA LYS A 64 -10.22 -2.29 -6.95
C LYS A 64 -8.98 -2.42 -7.83
N CYS A 65 -8.89 -3.49 -8.62
CA CYS A 65 -7.76 -3.73 -9.51
C CYS A 65 -7.63 -2.66 -10.59
N ALA A 66 -8.74 -2.27 -11.23
CA ALA A 66 -8.74 -1.22 -12.24
C ALA A 66 -8.16 0.10 -11.71
N ARG A 67 -8.53 0.50 -10.48
CA ARG A 67 -7.98 1.68 -9.81
C ARG A 67 -6.48 1.53 -9.51
N THR A 68 -6.06 0.39 -8.97
CA THR A 68 -4.63 0.12 -8.70
C THR A 68 -3.80 0.14 -9.97
N LEU A 69 -4.32 -0.45 -11.06
CA LEU A 69 -3.64 -0.51 -12.35
C LEU A 69 -3.62 0.85 -13.06
N ALA A 70 -4.56 1.75 -12.77
CA ALA A 70 -4.51 3.14 -13.22
C ALA A 70 -3.52 3.97 -12.39
N ALA A 71 -3.43 3.74 -11.08
CA ALA A 71 -2.56 4.48 -10.17
C ALA A 71 -1.07 4.05 -10.23
N HIS A 72 -0.80 2.80 -10.67
CA HIS A 72 0.56 2.22 -10.62
C HIS A 72 0.97 1.48 -11.90
N GLY A 73 0.10 1.33 -12.89
CA GLY A 73 0.36 0.50 -14.09
C GLY A 73 1.09 1.22 -15.21
N HIS A 74 2.13 1.98 -14.87
CA HIS A 74 3.05 2.61 -15.82
C HIS A 74 3.81 1.49 -16.56
#